data_AF-A0A3M1P9T0-F1
#
_entry.id   AF-A0A3M1P9T0-F1
#
_cell.length_a   1.000
_cell.length_b   1.000
_cell.length_c   1.000
_cell.angle_alpha   90.00
_cell.angle_beta   90.00
_cell.angle_gamma   90.00
#
_symmetry.space_group_name_H-M   'P 1'
#
loop_
_entity.id
_entity.type
_entity.pdbx_description
1 polymer ?
#
loop_
_entity_poly.entity_id
_entity_poly.type
_entity_poly.pdbx_seq_one_letter_code
_entity_poly.pdbx_strand_id
1 'polypeptide(L)'
;MQKGQYGRKDRLIKTKRIDAYRSREKWPEPTRCTGCNAVYTKGRWTWEPPPDKANEALCPACRRMAERYPAGYIELRGPFFEAHRDELLNLVRNVEQAEKSAHPLERLMEIREENGQTVVTTTGVHVARRIGEALARSYEGTWTYQYGDGAKTFRATWER
;
A
#
# COMPACT_ATOMS: atom_id res chain seq x y z
N MET A 1 42.54 25.46 25.15
CA MET A 1 41.81 24.26 25.65
C MET A 1 40.32 24.55 25.60
N GLN A 2 39.61 24.02 24.60
CA GLN A 2 38.18 24.24 24.37
C GLN A 2 37.36 23.25 25.22
N LYS A 3 36.43 23.74 26.05
CA LYS A 3 35.50 22.89 26.82
C LYS A 3 34.15 22.82 26.10
N GLY A 4 33.65 21.58 25.98
CA GLY A 4 32.62 21.13 25.05
C GLY A 4 31.25 21.80 25.18
N GLN A 5 30.70 22.13 24.02
CA GLN A 5 29.33 22.58 23.83
C GLN A 5 28.44 21.32 23.69
N TYR A 6 27.90 20.82 24.80
CA TYR A 6 26.89 19.77 24.77
C TYR A 6 25.57 20.36 24.25
N GLY A 7 25.39 20.33 22.92
CA GLY A 7 24.13 20.65 22.27
C GLY A 7 23.06 19.65 22.68
N ARG A 8 22.07 20.10 23.45
CA ARG A 8 20.81 19.38 23.61
C ARG A 8 20.15 19.31 22.24
N LYS A 9 20.19 18.13 21.62
CA LYS A 9 19.35 17.83 20.46
C LYS A 9 17.93 17.66 21.00
N ASP A 10 17.14 18.73 20.92
CA ASP A 10 15.68 18.65 21.04
C ASP A 10 15.17 17.71 19.96
N ARG A 11 15.09 16.42 20.32
CA ARG A 11 14.51 15.38 19.50
C ARG A 11 13.01 15.62 19.54
N LEU A 12 12.53 16.52 18.67
CA LEU A 12 11.11 16.68 18.39
C LEU A 12 10.54 15.29 18.14
N ILE A 13 9.86 14.74 19.14
CA ILE A 13 9.12 13.50 19.03
C ILE A 13 7.99 13.83 18.06
N LYS A 14 8.23 13.60 16.77
CA LYS A 14 7.17 13.70 15.76
C LYS A 14 6.13 12.67 16.16
N THR A 15 5.05 13.12 16.79
CA THR A 15 3.89 12.28 17.12
C THR A 15 3.49 11.58 15.84
N LYS A 16 3.69 10.27 15.78
CA LYS A 16 3.43 9.44 14.59
C LYS A 16 1.95 9.55 14.29
N ARG A 17 1.55 10.46 13.40
CA ARG A 17 0.15 10.61 12.99
C ARG A 17 -0.25 9.24 12.44
N ILE A 18 -1.26 8.62 13.05
CA ILE A 18 -1.82 7.34 12.58
C ILE A 18 -2.52 7.61 11.24
N ASP A 19 -2.42 6.67 10.30
CA ASP A 19 -3.12 6.70 9.02
C ASP A 19 -4.64 6.85 9.22
N ALA A 20 -5.28 7.78 8.50
CA ALA A 20 -6.71 8.09 8.67
C ALA A 20 -7.63 6.92 8.30
N TYR A 21 -7.15 6.01 7.44
CA TYR A 21 -7.91 4.83 7.03
C TYR A 21 -7.69 3.63 7.95
N ARG A 22 -6.68 3.67 8.83
CA ARG A 22 -6.56 2.71 9.95
C ARG A 22 -7.57 3.11 11.02
N SER A 23 -8.51 2.22 11.34
CA SER A 23 -9.53 2.53 12.33
C SER A 23 -8.87 2.79 13.69
N ARG A 24 -9.22 3.94 14.31
CA ARG A 24 -8.77 4.29 15.66
C ARG A 24 -9.47 3.44 16.72
N GLU A 25 -10.71 3.05 16.42
CA GLU A 25 -11.55 2.17 17.23
C GLU A 25 -11.72 0.82 16.52
N LYS A 26 -11.94 -0.23 17.31
CA LYS A 26 -12.20 -1.58 16.78
C LYS A 26 -13.62 -1.63 16.23
N TRP A 27 -13.80 -2.28 15.08
CA TRP A 27 -15.13 -2.52 14.55
C TRP A 27 -15.85 -3.56 15.41
N PRO A 28 -17.19 -3.47 15.58
CA PRO A 28 -17.96 -4.55 16.18
C PRO A 28 -17.70 -5.88 15.47
N GLU A 29 -17.40 -6.94 16.20
CA GLU A 29 -17.13 -8.24 15.59
C GLU A 29 -18.38 -9.12 15.68
N PRO A 30 -18.79 -9.78 14.58
CA PRO A 30 -18.25 -9.73 13.23
C PRO A 30 -18.79 -8.51 12.43
N THR A 31 -17.97 -7.95 11.54
CA THR A 31 -18.39 -6.92 10.56
C THR A 31 -18.06 -7.37 9.13
N ARG A 32 -19.03 -7.33 8.21
CA ARG A 32 -18.84 -7.57 6.78
C ARG A 32 -18.64 -6.26 6.02
N CYS A 33 -17.73 -6.27 5.05
CA CYS A 33 -17.54 -5.16 4.14
C CYS A 33 -18.65 -5.11 3.10
N THR A 34 -19.40 -4.02 3.01
CA THR A 34 -20.47 -3.85 2.00
C THR A 34 -19.95 -3.73 0.56
N GLY A 35 -18.68 -3.36 0.38
CA GLY A 35 -18.07 -3.20 -0.96
C GLY A 35 -17.35 -4.42 -1.52
N CYS A 36 -16.89 -5.35 -0.66
CA CYS A 36 -16.10 -6.51 -1.12
C CYS A 36 -16.32 -7.79 -0.33
N ASN A 37 -17.24 -7.80 0.63
CA ASN A 37 -17.57 -8.94 1.49
C ASN A 37 -16.45 -9.47 2.40
N ALA A 38 -15.27 -8.84 2.44
CA ALA A 38 -14.26 -9.15 3.45
C ALA A 38 -14.85 -9.01 4.86
N VAL A 39 -14.45 -9.86 5.80
CA VAL A 39 -15.02 -9.93 7.15
C VAL A 39 -13.99 -9.54 8.20
N TYR A 40 -14.34 -8.60 9.06
CA TYR A 40 -13.58 -8.25 10.24
C TYR A 40 -13.94 -9.20 11.39
N THR A 41 -12.96 -10.00 11.80
CA THR A 41 -13.07 -10.96 12.91
C THR A 41 -11.69 -11.18 13.53
N LYS A 42 -11.64 -11.45 14.83
CA LYS A 42 -10.41 -11.62 15.62
C LYS A 42 -9.45 -10.44 15.43
N GLY A 43 -9.99 -9.22 15.39
CA GLY A 43 -9.22 -7.99 15.23
C GLY A 43 -8.65 -7.70 13.82
N ARG A 44 -8.96 -8.50 12.79
CA ARG A 44 -8.42 -8.34 11.43
C ARG A 44 -9.46 -8.57 10.33
N TRP A 45 -9.22 -8.00 9.15
CA TRP A 45 -10.02 -8.29 7.96
C TRP A 45 -9.53 -9.59 7.30
N THR A 46 -10.45 -10.47 6.93
CA THR A 46 -10.21 -11.77 6.29
C THR A 46 -11.17 -11.97 5.11
N TRP A 47 -10.95 -13.02 4.32
CA TRP A 47 -11.89 -13.49 3.30
C TRP A 47 -12.78 -14.64 3.80
N GLU A 48 -12.85 -14.86 5.12
CA GLU A 48 -13.74 -15.86 5.70
C GLU A 48 -15.20 -15.53 5.37
N PRO A 49 -16.08 -16.53 5.20
CA PRO A 49 -17.49 -16.29 4.93
C PRO A 49 -18.13 -15.51 6.10
N PRO A 50 -18.99 -14.53 5.82
CA PRO A 50 -19.67 -13.78 6.86
C PRO A 50 -20.67 -14.68 7.60
N PRO A 51 -20.76 -14.59 8.93
CA PRO A 51 -21.84 -15.23 9.68
C PRO A 51 -23.18 -14.57 9.37
N ASP A 52 -24.29 -15.31 9.56
CA ASP A 52 -25.66 -14.87 9.23
C ASP A 52 -26.05 -13.51 9.82
N LYS A 53 -25.48 -13.16 10.98
CA LYS A 53 -25.67 -11.87 11.64
C LYS A 53 -24.30 -11.18 11.78
N ALA A 54 -23.94 -10.37 10.79
CA ALA A 54 -22.76 -9.52 10.82
C ALA A 54 -23.16 -8.05 10.69
N ASN A 55 -22.45 -7.18 11.40
CA ASN A 55 -22.55 -5.74 11.19
C ASN A 55 -22.06 -5.39 9.78
N GLU A 56 -22.41 -4.21 9.29
CA GLU A 56 -22.04 -3.77 7.95
C GLU A 56 -21.24 -2.48 8.02
N ALA A 57 -20.12 -2.43 7.30
CA ALA A 57 -19.30 -1.23 7.15
C ALA A 57 -18.52 -1.28 5.83
N LEU A 58 -17.89 -0.18 5.43
CA LEU A 58 -16.86 -0.22 4.37
C LEU A 58 -15.49 -0.46 4.98
N CYS A 59 -14.78 -1.49 4.48
CA CYS A 59 -13.41 -1.74 4.91
C CYS A 59 -12.47 -0.61 4.47
N PRO A 60 -11.33 -0.42 5.16
CA PRO A 60 -10.34 0.61 4.82
C PRO A 60 -9.93 0.65 3.34
N ALA A 61 -9.72 -0.50 2.71
CA ALA A 61 -9.35 -0.56 1.30
C ALA A 61 -10.47 -0.10 0.37
N CYS A 62 -11.73 -0.49 0.62
CA CYS A 62 -12.86 -0.03 -0.19
C CYS A 62 -13.08 1.47 -0.04
N ARG A 63 -12.90 2.03 1.17
CA ARG A 63 -12.94 3.49 1.39
C ARG A 63 -11.86 4.21 0.58
N ARG A 64 -10.61 3.73 0.61
CA ARG A 64 -9.52 4.30 -0.19
C ARG A 64 -9.81 4.29 -1.69
N MET A 65 -10.35 3.20 -2.21
CA MET A 65 -10.71 3.09 -3.63
C MET A 65 -11.85 4.05 -4.00
N ALA A 66 -12.89 4.15 -3.17
CA ALA A 66 -14.01 5.06 -3.40
C ALA A 66 -13.57 6.53 -3.40
N GLU A 67 -12.66 6.90 -2.50
CA GLU A 67 -12.16 8.27 -2.33
C GLU A 67 -10.93 8.57 -3.20
N ARG A 68 -10.46 7.60 -4.01
CA ARG A 68 -9.23 7.69 -4.82
C ARG A 68 -8.04 8.22 -4.01
N TYR A 69 -7.83 7.65 -2.82
CA TYR A 69 -6.76 8.03 -1.90
C TYR A 69 -5.76 6.88 -1.71
N PRO A 70 -4.78 6.72 -2.63
CA PRO A 70 -3.81 5.64 -2.56
C PRO A 70 -2.90 5.72 -1.34
N ALA A 71 -2.51 4.54 -0.87
CA ALA A 71 -1.47 4.37 0.13
C ALA A 71 -0.09 4.15 -0.51
N GLY A 72 -0.05 3.56 -1.70
CA GLY A 72 1.18 3.29 -2.44
C GLY A 72 1.10 3.85 -3.85
N TYR A 73 2.23 4.33 -4.33
CA TYR A 73 2.48 4.77 -5.70
C TYR A 73 3.78 4.13 -6.17
N ILE A 74 3.73 3.51 -7.34
CA ILE A 74 4.89 2.92 -8.00
C ILE A 74 4.90 3.47 -9.43
N GLU A 75 5.93 4.23 -9.76
CA GLU A 75 6.18 4.73 -11.10
C GLU A 75 7.08 3.72 -11.83
N LEU A 76 6.62 3.26 -12.99
CA LEU A 76 7.34 2.36 -13.89
C LEU A 76 7.69 3.14 -15.15
N ARG A 77 8.98 3.19 -15.48
CA ARG A 77 9.47 3.96 -16.63
C ARG A 77 10.74 3.34 -17.21
N GLY A 78 11.13 3.87 -18.37
CA GLY A 78 12.35 3.50 -19.08
C GLY A 78 12.08 2.60 -20.28
N PRO A 79 13.03 2.52 -21.24
CA PRO A 79 12.83 1.81 -22.49
C PRO A 79 12.54 0.32 -22.31
N PHE A 80 13.11 -0.32 -21.29
CA PHE A 80 12.86 -1.73 -21.02
C PHE A 80 11.42 -1.95 -20.53
N PHE A 81 10.92 -1.06 -19.67
CA PHE A 81 9.51 -1.13 -19.26
C PHE A 81 8.58 -1.03 -20.47
N GLU A 82 8.81 -0.08 -21.37
CA GLU A 82 7.97 0.10 -22.56
C GLU A 82 8.01 -1.12 -23.49
N ALA A 83 9.19 -1.72 -23.67
CA ALA A 83 9.35 -2.92 -24.50
C ALA A 83 8.72 -4.18 -23.89
N HIS A 84 8.65 -4.29 -22.56
CA HIS A 84 8.19 -5.47 -21.83
C HIS A 84 6.94 -5.20 -20.96
N ARG A 85 6.16 -4.17 -21.33
CA ARG A 85 5.10 -3.60 -20.50
C ARG A 85 4.14 -4.65 -19.95
N ASP A 86 3.59 -5.49 -20.82
CA ASP A 86 2.58 -6.47 -20.43
C ASP A 86 3.14 -7.52 -19.46
N GLU A 87 4.40 -7.94 -19.63
CA GLU A 87 5.06 -8.89 -18.72
C GLU A 87 5.20 -8.29 -17.32
N LEU A 88 5.68 -7.04 -17.23
CA LEU A 88 5.86 -6.37 -15.95
C LEU A 88 4.52 -6.09 -15.27
N LEU A 89 3.50 -5.68 -16.01
CA LEU A 89 2.15 -5.47 -15.47
C LEU A 89 1.50 -6.80 -15.03
N ASN A 90 1.81 -7.92 -15.69
CA ASN A 90 1.37 -9.23 -15.23
C ASN A 90 2.07 -9.63 -13.93
N LEU A 91 3.37 -9.37 -13.78
CA LEU A 91 4.07 -9.56 -12.49
C LEU A 91 3.41 -8.74 -11.37
N VAL A 92 3.12 -7.46 -11.63
CA VAL A 92 2.42 -6.57 -10.68
C VAL A 92 1.10 -7.20 -10.21
N ARG A 93 0.26 -7.67 -11.14
CA ARG A 93 -1.04 -8.29 -10.83
C ARG A 93 -0.88 -9.59 -10.06
N ASN A 94 0.08 -10.43 -10.43
CA ASN A 94 0.34 -11.70 -9.75
C ASN A 94 0.78 -11.51 -8.30
N VAL A 95 1.70 -10.55 -8.07
CA VAL A 95 2.16 -10.20 -6.72
C VAL A 95 1.01 -9.65 -5.88
N GLU A 96 0.16 -8.79 -6.47
CA GLU A 96 -1.01 -8.28 -5.76
C GLU A 96 -2.00 -9.40 -5.41
N GLN A 97 -2.31 -10.28 -6.35
CA GLN A 97 -3.27 -11.36 -6.11
C GLN A 97 -2.79 -12.27 -4.98
N ALA A 98 -1.49 -12.59 -4.96
CA ALA A 98 -0.88 -13.36 -3.88
C ALA A 98 -1.01 -12.63 -2.54
N GLU A 99 -0.69 -11.34 -2.46
CA GLU A 99 -0.77 -10.57 -1.22
C GLU A 99 -2.21 -10.41 -0.75
N LYS A 100 -3.13 -10.06 -1.66
CA LYS A 100 -4.55 -9.86 -1.40
C LYS A 100 -5.19 -11.11 -0.82
N SER A 101 -4.78 -12.30 -1.26
CA SER A 101 -5.33 -13.58 -0.77
C SER A 101 -5.16 -13.76 0.74
N ALA A 102 -4.04 -13.28 1.30
CA ALA A 102 -3.75 -13.32 2.73
C ALA A 102 -4.15 -12.03 3.46
N HIS A 103 -4.11 -10.89 2.75
CA HIS A 103 -4.27 -9.56 3.30
C HIS A 103 -5.35 -8.78 2.53
N PRO A 104 -6.63 -8.90 2.91
CA PRO A 104 -7.73 -8.30 2.16
C PRO A 104 -7.65 -6.79 1.99
N LEU A 105 -6.83 -6.06 2.76
CA LEU A 105 -6.69 -4.61 2.64
C LEU A 105 -5.53 -4.16 1.73
N GLU A 106 -4.66 -5.08 1.33
CA GLU A 106 -3.51 -4.83 0.48
C GLU A 106 -3.91 -5.16 -0.95
N ARG A 107 -4.33 -4.14 -1.72
CA ARG A 107 -4.89 -4.30 -3.07
C ARG A 107 -4.27 -3.35 -4.08
N LEU A 108 -4.32 -3.77 -5.33
CA LEU A 108 -4.12 -2.92 -6.49
C LEU A 108 -5.36 -2.05 -6.64
N MET A 109 -5.16 -0.74 -6.78
CA MET A 109 -6.24 0.21 -6.95
C MET A 109 -6.40 0.61 -8.41
N GLU A 110 -5.31 0.98 -9.07
CA GLU A 110 -5.33 1.43 -10.47
C GLU A 110 -3.94 1.26 -11.09
N ILE A 111 -3.92 0.99 -12.40
CA ILE A 111 -2.75 1.10 -13.26
C ILE A 111 -3.14 2.08 -14.36
N ARG A 112 -2.43 3.19 -14.47
CA ARG A 112 -2.72 4.23 -15.46
C ARG A 112 -1.44 4.80 -16.06
N GLU A 113 -1.56 5.42 -17.23
CA GLU A 113 -0.48 6.22 -17.80
C GLU A 113 -0.62 7.67 -17.36
N GLU A 114 0.49 8.26 -16.90
CA GLU A 114 0.56 9.63 -16.41
C GLU A 114 1.92 10.23 -16.80
N ASN A 115 1.91 11.36 -17.52
CA ASN A 115 3.13 12.07 -17.97
C ASN A 115 4.15 11.18 -18.71
N GLY A 116 3.68 10.26 -19.55
CA GLY A 116 4.53 9.34 -20.32
C GLY A 116 5.16 8.22 -19.48
N GLN A 117 4.62 7.94 -18.30
CA GLN A 117 5.05 6.85 -17.42
C GLN A 117 3.85 6.05 -16.97
N THR A 118 4.04 4.77 -16.62
CA THR A 118 2.96 3.97 -16.03
C THR A 118 3.00 4.06 -14.51
N VAL A 119 1.89 4.48 -13.91
CA VAL A 119 1.72 4.61 -12.47
C VAL A 119 0.79 3.52 -11.95
N VAL A 120 1.31 2.73 -11.02
CA VAL A 120 0.57 1.71 -10.28
C VAL A 120 0.25 2.27 -8.90
N THR A 121 -1.01 2.24 -8.50
CA THR A 121 -1.46 2.71 -7.19
C THR A 121 -2.09 1.59 -6.38
N THR A 122 -1.92 1.65 -5.05
CA THR A 122 -2.37 0.57 -4.15
C THR A 122 -3.10 1.11 -2.92
N THR A 123 -3.98 0.30 -2.35
CA THR A 123 -4.69 0.61 -1.11
C THR A 123 -3.84 0.37 0.14
N GLY A 124 -2.71 -0.30 0.01
CA GLY A 124 -1.82 -0.66 1.12
C GLY A 124 -0.34 -0.52 0.76
N VAL A 125 0.47 -0.19 1.77
CA VAL A 125 1.90 0.07 1.62
C VAL A 125 2.69 -1.22 1.43
N HIS A 126 2.21 -2.34 1.98
CA HIS A 126 2.93 -3.61 1.91
C HIS A 126 2.87 -4.22 0.52
N VAL A 127 1.70 -4.21 -0.13
CA VAL A 127 1.60 -4.67 -1.54
C VAL A 127 2.45 -3.80 -2.47
N ALA A 128 2.48 -2.47 -2.28
CA ALA A 128 3.31 -1.62 -3.13
C ALA A 128 4.81 -1.92 -2.98
N ARG A 129 5.25 -2.13 -1.74
CA ARG A 129 6.63 -2.55 -1.47
C ARG A 129 6.95 -3.90 -2.10
N ARG A 130 6.07 -4.90 -1.95
CA ARG A 130 6.26 -6.24 -2.52
C ARG A 130 6.33 -6.21 -4.03
N ILE A 131 5.49 -5.42 -4.69
CA ILE A 131 5.53 -5.23 -6.15
C ILE A 131 6.91 -4.70 -6.56
N GLY A 132 7.39 -3.65 -5.91
CA GLY A 132 8.70 -3.07 -6.21
C GLY A 132 9.86 -4.03 -5.98
N GLU A 133 9.86 -4.75 -4.86
CA GLU A 133 10.85 -5.79 -4.57
C GLU A 133 10.82 -6.92 -5.60
N ALA A 134 9.64 -7.32 -6.07
CA ALA A 134 9.49 -8.34 -7.10
C ALA A 134 10.02 -7.87 -8.46
N LEU A 135 9.77 -6.62 -8.85
CA LEU A 135 10.32 -6.02 -10.08
C LEU A 135 11.84 -5.99 -10.05
N ALA A 136 12.42 -5.46 -8.96
CA ALA A 136 13.88 -5.38 -8.80
C ALA A 136 14.55 -6.77 -8.81
N ARG A 137 13.88 -7.79 -8.25
CA ARG A 137 14.39 -9.18 -8.24
C ARG A 137 14.27 -9.87 -9.59
N SER A 138 13.21 -9.60 -10.37
CA SER A 138 12.90 -10.35 -11.58
C SER A 138 13.49 -9.75 -12.84
N TYR A 139 13.66 -8.42 -12.88
CA TYR A 139 14.03 -7.69 -14.09
C TYR A 139 15.24 -6.76 -13.91
N GLU A 140 15.93 -6.86 -12.77
CA GLU A 140 17.01 -5.95 -12.39
C GLU A 140 16.52 -4.48 -12.44
N GLY A 141 17.40 -3.51 -12.66
CA GLY A 141 17.04 -2.10 -12.76
C GLY A 141 17.13 -1.32 -11.45
N THR A 142 16.92 0.00 -11.55
CA THR A 142 17.07 0.91 -10.42
C THR A 142 15.73 1.03 -9.69
N TRP A 143 15.70 0.55 -8.45
CA TRP A 143 14.55 0.69 -7.55
C TRP A 143 14.84 1.72 -6.46
N THR A 144 14.04 2.77 -6.40
CA THR A 144 14.12 3.78 -5.33
C THR A 144 12.77 3.94 -4.64
N TYR A 145 12.75 4.14 -3.34
CA TYR A 145 11.51 4.31 -2.58
C TYR A 145 11.68 5.23 -1.38
N GLN A 146 10.56 5.82 -0.97
CA GLN A 146 10.46 6.68 0.20
C GLN A 146 9.12 6.44 0.91
N TYR A 147 9.16 6.54 2.23
CA TYR A 147 7.97 6.58 3.07
C TYR A 147 7.61 8.04 3.34
N GLY A 148 6.38 8.44 3.00
CA GLY A 148 5.84 9.72 3.41
C GLY A 148 5.51 9.75 4.91
N ASP A 149 5.10 10.93 5.39
CA ASP A 149 4.91 11.21 6.81
C ASP A 149 4.20 10.08 7.58
N GLY A 150 4.89 9.55 8.59
CA GLY A 150 4.37 8.49 9.46
C GLY A 150 4.24 7.10 8.81
N ALA A 151 4.88 6.87 7.64
CA ALA A 151 4.75 5.66 6.81
C ALA A 151 3.30 5.41 6.32
N LYS A 152 2.55 6.48 6.12
CA LYS A 152 1.16 6.44 5.61
C LYS A 152 1.08 6.27 4.10
N THR A 153 2.06 6.84 3.42
CA THR A 153 2.19 6.79 1.98
C THR A 153 3.53 6.17 1.62
N PHE A 154 3.53 5.39 0.56
CA PHE A 154 4.70 4.79 -0.04
C PHE A 154 4.80 5.31 -1.46
N ARG A 155 5.96 5.83 -1.82
CA ARG A 155 6.24 6.25 -3.20
C ARG A 155 7.52 5.59 -3.64
N ALA A 156 7.51 5.08 -4.85
CA ALA A 156 8.66 4.43 -5.40
C ALA A 156 8.70 4.53 -6.91
N THR A 157 9.90 4.36 -7.45
CA THR A 157 10.17 4.42 -8.87
C THR A 157 11.04 3.21 -9.23
N TRP A 158 10.63 2.48 -10.25
CA TRP A 158 11.42 1.45 -10.90
C TRP A 158 11.73 1.90 -12.33
N GLU A 159 13.01 1.86 -12.70
CA GLU A 159 13.48 2.31 -14.00
C GLU A 159 14.51 1.36 -14.61
N ARG A 160 14.28 1.02 -15.89
CA ARG A 160 15.22 0.28 -16.73
C ARG A 160 14.98 0.54 -18.22
#